data_AF-A0A3N5PT46-F1
#
_entry.id   AF-A0A3N5PT46-F1
#
_cell.length_a   1.000
_cell.length_b   1.000
_cell.length_c   1.000
_cell.angle_alpha   90.00
_cell.angle_beta   90.00
_cell.angle_gamma   90.00
#
_symmetry.space_group_name_H-M   'P 1'
#
loop_
_entity.id
_entity.type
_entity.pdbx_description
1 polymer ?
#
loop_
_entity_poly.entity_id
_entity_poly.type
_entity_poly.pdbx_seq_one_letter_code
_entity_poly.pdbx_strand_id
1 'polypeptide(L)'
;MYKVCRSCSKRFDVDPRVPNQQFCSNTDCQNERRRLWLKKKRSTDPDYKGNQAEAQKAWVQKNPAYWQGYREKNPDYVSRNRVSQKKRNAIRKDRQTQPGIAKNDESTNQSVLSSGFLRIPVCIDGIAKIDAILVRIDVISEPKPRKGDGDESCKESTL
;
A
#
# COMPACT_ATOMS: atom_id res chain seq x y z
N MET A 1 -32.59 -29.60 -5.95
CA MET A 1 -32.56 -29.05 -4.59
C MET A 1 -32.10 -27.60 -4.67
N TYR A 2 -32.91 -26.64 -4.22
CA TYR A 2 -32.56 -25.22 -4.30
C TYR A 2 -31.75 -24.78 -3.06
N LYS A 3 -30.86 -23.81 -3.25
CA LYS A 3 -30.10 -23.15 -2.17
C LYS A 3 -30.23 -21.63 -2.28
N VAL A 4 -29.90 -20.92 -1.21
CA VAL A 4 -29.87 -19.45 -1.18
C VAL A 4 -28.44 -18.98 -1.42
N CYS A 5 -28.25 -18.03 -2.33
CA CYS A 5 -26.93 -17.48 -2.63
C CYS A 5 -26.41 -16.63 -1.46
N ARG A 6 -25.18 -16.88 -1.01
CA ARG A 6 -24.54 -16.12 0.07
C ARG A 6 -24.24 -14.65 -0.25
N SER A 7 -24.26 -14.26 -1.52
CA SER A 7 -23.98 -12.88 -1.97
C SER A 7 -25.24 -12.07 -2.22
N CYS A 8 -26.20 -12.58 -3.01
CA CYS A 8 -27.40 -11.83 -3.38
C CYS A 8 -28.68 -12.30 -2.68
N SER A 9 -28.60 -13.33 -1.83
CA SER A 9 -29.74 -13.92 -1.10
C SER A 9 -30.88 -14.46 -1.97
N LYS A 10 -30.68 -14.58 -3.29
CA LYS A 10 -31.66 -15.18 -4.20
C LYS A 10 -31.57 -16.71 -4.16
N ARG A 11 -32.71 -17.36 -4.37
CA ARG A 11 -32.77 -18.82 -4.56
C ARG A 11 -32.15 -19.19 -5.91
N PHE A 12 -31.42 -20.29 -5.95
CA PHE A 12 -30.84 -20.85 -7.18
C PHE A 12 -30.81 -22.37 -7.11
N ASP A 13 -30.88 -23.01 -8.27
CA ASP A 13 -30.72 -24.46 -8.39
C ASP A 13 -29.25 -24.84 -8.33
N VAL A 14 -28.94 -25.80 -7.47
CA VAL A 14 -27.57 -26.30 -7.27
C VAL A 14 -27.22 -27.23 -8.43
N ASP A 15 -26.04 -27.02 -9.04
CA ASP A 15 -25.50 -27.95 -10.01
C ASP A 15 -25.22 -29.30 -9.32
N PRO A 16 -25.80 -30.43 -9.79
CA PRO A 16 -25.54 -31.75 -9.21
C PRO A 16 -24.06 -32.13 -9.13
N ARG A 17 -23.21 -31.59 -10.02
CA ARG A 17 -21.76 -31.83 -10.04
C ARG A 17 -21.03 -31.09 -8.92
N VAL A 18 -21.64 -30.06 -8.33
CA VAL A 18 -21.05 -29.22 -7.29
C VAL A 18 -22.01 -29.13 -6.10
N PRO A 19 -22.16 -30.22 -5.31
CA PRO A 19 -23.16 -30.29 -4.24
C PRO A 19 -22.99 -29.21 -3.17
N ASN A 20 -21.77 -28.68 -2.99
CA ASN A 20 -21.42 -27.65 -2.02
C ASN A 20 -21.45 -26.22 -2.59
N GLN A 21 -22.20 -25.96 -3.68
CA GLN A 21 -22.32 -24.63 -4.25
C GLN A 21 -23.00 -23.64 -3.28
N GLN A 22 -22.33 -22.51 -3.01
CA GLN A 22 -22.80 -21.45 -2.09
C GLN A 22 -23.21 -20.16 -2.80
N PHE A 23 -22.87 -20.02 -4.09
CA PHE A 23 -23.11 -18.81 -4.88
C PHE A 23 -23.85 -19.20 -6.17
N CYS A 24 -24.83 -18.40 -6.56
CA CYS A 24 -25.54 -18.58 -7.84
C CYS A 24 -24.62 -18.24 -9.02
N SER A 25 -25.01 -18.63 -10.24
CA SER A 25 -24.24 -18.45 -11.48
C SER A 25 -24.05 -16.99 -11.92
N ASN A 26 -24.71 -16.02 -11.27
CA ASN A 26 -24.57 -14.61 -11.60
C ASN A 26 -23.11 -14.13 -11.45
N THR A 27 -22.60 -13.44 -12.47
CA THR A 27 -21.23 -12.91 -12.54
C THR A 27 -20.81 -12.16 -11.28
N ASP A 28 -21.67 -11.30 -10.72
CA ASP A 28 -21.32 -10.52 -9.52
C ASP A 28 -21.13 -11.40 -8.29
N CYS A 29 -22.02 -12.40 -8.11
CA CYS A 29 -21.92 -13.37 -7.03
C CYS A 29 -20.69 -14.28 -7.20
N GLN A 30 -20.33 -14.61 -8.44
CA GLN A 30 -19.13 -15.37 -8.76
C GLN A 30 -17.84 -14.56 -8.56
N ASN A 31 -17.88 -13.26 -8.81
CA ASN A 31 -16.80 -12.33 -8.49
C ASN A 31 -16.57 -12.26 -6.98
N GLU A 32 -17.66 -12.13 -6.19
CA GLU A 32 -17.57 -12.15 -4.72
C GLU A 32 -17.03 -13.48 -4.20
N ARG A 33 -17.47 -14.61 -4.75
CA ARG A 33 -16.91 -15.93 -4.42
C ARG A 33 -15.40 -15.96 -4.61
N ARG A 34 -14.92 -15.53 -5.79
CA ARG A 34 -13.48 -15.48 -6.10
C ARG A 34 -12.73 -14.52 -5.18
N ARG A 35 -13.31 -13.37 -4.85
CA ARG A 35 -12.74 -12.39 -3.93
C ARG A 35 -12.55 -12.97 -2.53
N LEU A 36 -13.57 -13.65 -1.99
CA LEU A 36 -13.51 -14.30 -0.68
C LEU A 36 -12.49 -15.43 -0.64
N TRP A 37 -12.46 -16.27 -1.69
CA TRP A 37 -11.46 -17.31 -1.83
C TRP A 37 -10.04 -16.72 -1.84
N LEU A 38 -9.80 -15.68 -2.65
CA LEU A 38 -8.49 -15.03 -2.73
C LEU A 38 -8.09 -14.38 -1.40
N LYS A 39 -9.04 -13.75 -0.70
CA LYS A 39 -8.80 -13.20 0.65
C LYS A 39 -8.36 -14.28 1.62
N LYS A 40 -9.09 -15.40 1.67
CA LYS A 40 -8.74 -16.54 2.52
C LYS A 40 -7.38 -17.12 2.13
N LYS A 41 -7.14 -17.33 0.84
CA LYS A 41 -5.88 -17.90 0.33
C LYS A 41 -4.69 -17.04 0.74
N ARG A 42 -4.77 -15.71 0.57
CA ARG A 42 -3.74 -14.78 1.01
C ARG A 42 -3.50 -14.74 2.51
N SER A 43 -4.51 -15.03 3.33
CA SER A 43 -4.34 -15.06 4.80
C SER A 43 -3.81 -16.39 5.32
N THR A 44 -4.13 -17.50 4.65
CA THR A 44 -3.77 -18.85 5.11
C THR A 44 -2.47 -19.37 4.53
N ASP A 45 -2.06 -18.85 3.36
CA ASP A 45 -0.92 -19.34 2.60
C ASP A 45 0.15 -18.25 2.53
N PRO A 46 1.19 -18.30 3.38
CA PRO A 46 2.23 -17.28 3.43
C PRO A 46 3.06 -17.24 2.13
N ASP A 47 3.28 -18.38 1.51
CA ASP A 47 4.09 -18.51 0.29
C ASP A 47 3.36 -18.01 -0.96
N TYR A 48 2.02 -18.00 -0.93
CA TYR A 48 1.19 -17.52 -2.04
C TYR A 48 1.55 -16.11 -2.50
N LYS A 49 1.93 -15.21 -1.58
CA LYS A 49 2.33 -13.84 -1.94
C LYS A 49 3.68 -13.80 -2.65
N GLY A 50 4.65 -14.60 -2.20
CA GLY A 50 5.97 -14.72 -2.82
C GLY A 50 5.87 -15.28 -4.23
N ASN A 51 5.16 -16.41 -4.38
CA ASN A 51 4.93 -17.07 -5.66
C ASN A 51 4.22 -16.14 -6.65
N GLN A 52 3.25 -15.33 -6.19
CA GLN A 52 2.58 -14.36 -7.05
C GLN A 52 3.55 -13.26 -7.55
N ALA A 53 4.44 -12.79 -6.70
CA ALA A 53 5.43 -11.77 -7.07
C ALA A 53 6.47 -12.33 -8.05
N GLU A 54 6.97 -13.54 -7.82
CA GLU A 54 7.91 -14.22 -8.72
C GLU A 54 7.29 -14.50 -10.09
N ALA A 55 6.06 -15.04 -10.11
CA ALA A 55 5.35 -15.27 -11.36
C ALA A 55 5.12 -13.97 -12.13
N GLN A 56 4.79 -12.87 -11.44
CA GLN A 56 4.67 -11.56 -12.07
C GLN A 56 6.01 -11.06 -12.63
N LYS A 57 7.10 -11.22 -11.88
CA LYS A 57 8.45 -10.84 -12.32
C LYS A 57 8.86 -11.63 -13.56
N ALA A 58 8.70 -12.95 -13.54
CA ALA A 58 8.99 -13.82 -14.68
C ALA A 58 8.15 -13.44 -15.91
N TRP A 59 6.87 -13.14 -15.71
CA TRP A 59 5.99 -12.73 -16.80
C TRP A 59 6.41 -11.39 -17.42
N VAL A 60 6.80 -10.39 -16.60
CA VAL A 60 7.29 -9.09 -17.09
C VAL A 60 8.62 -9.25 -17.83
N GLN A 61 9.53 -10.07 -17.32
CA GLN A 61 10.80 -10.37 -17.99
C GLN A 61 10.58 -11.04 -19.35
N LYS A 62 9.61 -11.94 -19.45
CA LYS A 62 9.25 -12.60 -20.71
C LYS A 62 8.51 -11.67 -21.68
N ASN A 63 7.81 -10.65 -21.18
CA ASN A 63 6.93 -9.78 -21.98
C ASN A 63 7.22 -8.28 -21.75
N PRO A 64 8.44 -7.79 -22.02
CA PRO A 64 8.84 -6.43 -21.66
C PRO A 64 8.03 -5.35 -22.39
N ALA A 65 7.68 -5.57 -23.65
CA ALA A 65 6.94 -4.61 -24.47
C ALA A 65 5.41 -4.70 -24.31
N TYR A 66 4.89 -5.69 -23.59
CA TYR A 66 3.45 -5.96 -23.56
C TYR A 66 2.64 -4.76 -23.06
N TRP A 67 3.06 -4.15 -21.95
CA TRP A 67 2.29 -3.03 -21.37
C TRP A 67 2.30 -1.79 -22.25
N GLN A 68 3.38 -1.55 -22.99
CA GLN A 68 3.43 -0.48 -23.96
C GLN A 68 2.44 -0.73 -25.09
N GLY A 69 2.54 -1.89 -25.75
CA GLY A 69 1.64 -2.26 -26.85
C GLY A 69 0.17 -2.35 -26.42
N TYR A 70 -0.11 -2.81 -25.20
CA TYR A 70 -1.47 -2.84 -24.65
C TYR A 70 -2.05 -1.43 -24.50
N ARG A 71 -1.25 -0.46 -24.02
CA ARG A 71 -1.70 0.93 -23.86
C ARG A 71 -1.91 1.64 -25.19
N GLU A 72 -1.02 1.41 -26.15
CA GLU A 72 -1.16 1.94 -27.52
C GLU A 72 -2.43 1.42 -28.19
N LYS A 73 -2.74 0.12 -28.03
CA LYS A 73 -3.96 -0.50 -28.58
C LYS A 73 -5.24 -0.14 -27.84
N ASN A 74 -5.16 0.36 -26.61
CA ASN A 74 -6.33 0.65 -25.76
C ASN A 74 -6.29 2.09 -25.20
N PRO A 75 -6.31 3.13 -26.05
CA PRO A 75 -6.21 4.52 -25.60
C PRO A 75 -7.37 4.92 -24.68
N ASP A 76 -8.58 4.42 -24.92
CA ASP A 76 -9.77 4.68 -24.09
C ASP A 76 -9.65 4.09 -22.68
N TYR A 77 -8.96 2.95 -22.55
CA TYR A 77 -8.66 2.40 -21.24
C TYR A 77 -7.68 3.29 -20.48
N VAL A 78 -6.64 3.79 -21.17
CA VAL A 78 -5.61 4.66 -20.60
C VAL A 78 -6.21 5.98 -20.12
N SER A 79 -7.08 6.60 -20.93
CA SER A 79 -7.73 7.88 -20.59
C SER A 79 -8.62 7.73 -19.34
N ARG A 80 -9.51 6.72 -19.32
CA ARG A 80 -10.38 6.42 -18.17
C ARG A 80 -9.60 6.11 -16.90
N ASN A 81 -8.53 5.31 -17.01
CA ASN A 81 -7.68 4.98 -15.88
C ASN A 81 -6.96 6.23 -15.34
N ARG A 82 -6.48 7.12 -16.24
CA ARG A 82 -5.83 8.38 -15.85
C ARG A 82 -6.80 9.31 -15.10
N VAL A 83 -8.04 9.47 -15.57
CA VAL A 83 -9.08 10.25 -14.88
C VAL A 83 -9.40 9.65 -13.51
N SER A 84 -9.58 8.33 -13.44
CA SER A 84 -9.87 7.63 -12.18
C SER A 84 -8.72 7.75 -11.18
N GLN A 85 -7.47 7.72 -11.67
CA GLN A 85 -6.29 7.95 -10.85
C GLN A 85 -6.25 9.38 -10.32
N LYS A 86 -6.58 10.40 -11.13
CA LYS A 86 -6.69 11.79 -10.66
C LYS A 86 -7.73 11.93 -9.55
N LYS A 87 -8.92 11.34 -9.72
CA LYS A 87 -9.97 11.34 -8.68
C LYS A 87 -9.48 10.69 -7.38
N ARG A 88 -8.86 9.51 -7.46
CA ARG A 88 -8.29 8.84 -6.28
C ARG A 88 -7.19 9.66 -5.61
N ASN A 89 -6.36 10.35 -6.39
CA ASN A 89 -5.31 11.21 -5.86
C ASN A 89 -5.92 12.46 -5.18
N ALA A 90 -6.97 13.06 -5.75
CA ALA A 90 -7.66 14.20 -5.16
C ALA A 90 -8.34 13.83 -3.83
N ILE A 91 -9.09 12.72 -3.80
CA ILE A 91 -9.71 12.20 -2.56
C ILE A 91 -8.65 11.89 -1.50
N ARG A 92 -7.47 11.41 -1.92
CA ARG A 92 -6.38 11.15 -0.99
C ARG A 92 -5.78 12.44 -0.46
N LYS A 93 -5.50 13.44 -1.31
CA LYS A 93 -5.03 14.78 -0.90
C LYS A 93 -5.96 15.45 0.10
N ASP A 94 -7.26 15.34 -0.11
CA ASP A 94 -8.29 15.84 0.82
C ASP A 94 -8.23 15.13 2.20
N ARG A 95 -7.88 13.83 2.20
CA ARG A 95 -7.59 13.07 3.43
C ARG A 95 -6.17 13.31 3.98
N GLN A 96 -5.33 14.09 3.29
CA GLN A 96 -3.87 14.19 3.50
C GLN A 96 -3.44 15.51 4.16
N THR A 97 -4.13 15.92 5.23
CA THR A 97 -3.51 16.60 6.40
C THR A 97 -2.66 15.60 7.23
N GLN A 98 -2.12 14.55 6.60
CA GLN A 98 -1.27 13.50 7.18
C GLN A 98 -0.28 13.02 6.11
N PRO A 99 1.01 12.81 6.43
CA PRO A 99 2.11 12.90 5.46
C PRO A 99 2.19 11.75 4.44
N GLY A 100 2.85 12.08 3.32
CA GLY A 100 3.63 11.24 2.40
C GLY A 100 3.22 9.79 2.12
N ILE A 101 2.96 9.48 0.84
CA ILE A 101 2.96 8.09 0.37
C ILE A 101 4.42 7.65 0.22
N ALA A 102 4.96 6.92 1.20
CA ALA A 102 6.06 6.00 0.95
C ALA A 102 5.47 4.74 0.28
N LYS A 103 5.85 4.47 -0.96
CA LYS A 103 5.64 3.13 -1.53
C LYS A 103 6.78 2.24 -1.03
N ASN A 104 6.57 1.70 0.17
CA ASN A 104 7.24 0.57 0.84
C ASN A 104 8.15 0.84 2.03
N ASP A 105 8.80 2.00 2.19
CA ASP A 105 9.74 2.18 3.32
C ASP A 105 9.49 3.51 4.06
N GLU A 106 8.52 3.52 4.98
CA GLU A 106 8.36 4.61 5.96
C GLU A 106 8.91 4.13 7.31
N SER A 107 10.07 4.65 7.73
CA SER A 107 10.60 4.38 9.07
C SER A 107 9.86 5.28 10.07
N THR A 108 8.80 4.75 10.68
CA THR A 108 8.01 5.48 11.69
C THR A 108 8.73 5.64 13.04
N ASN A 109 9.98 5.20 13.16
CA ASN A 109 10.75 5.31 14.39
C ASN A 109 11.95 6.23 14.18
N GLN A 110 12.00 7.28 14.99
CA GLN A 110 13.13 8.19 15.12
C GLN A 110 14.31 7.41 15.72
N SER A 111 15.06 6.70 14.88
CA SER A 111 16.31 6.07 15.31
C SER A 111 17.32 7.16 15.62
N VAL A 112 17.98 7.03 16.76
CA VAL A 112 19.13 7.83 17.16
C VAL A 112 20.10 7.91 15.98
N LEU A 113 20.30 9.14 15.47
CA LEU A 113 21.14 9.36 14.30
C LEU A 113 22.56 8.90 14.63
N SER A 114 22.99 7.81 14.01
CA SER A 114 24.35 7.29 14.09
C SER A 114 25.10 7.73 12.84
N SER A 115 26.37 8.14 12.99
CA SER A 115 27.20 8.50 11.84
C SER A 115 27.29 7.31 10.86
N GLY A 116 27.07 7.56 9.58
CA GLY A 116 26.97 6.50 8.58
C GLY A 116 26.60 7.00 7.18
N PHE A 117 26.58 6.07 6.23
CA PHE A 117 26.14 6.34 4.87
C PHE A 117 24.62 6.16 4.77
N LEU A 118 23.93 7.22 4.32
CA LEU A 118 22.52 7.17 3.99
C LEU A 118 22.34 7.24 2.47
N ARG A 119 21.45 6.39 1.96
CA ARG A 119 20.93 6.51 0.60
C ARG A 119 19.71 7.41 0.67
N ILE A 120 19.84 8.62 0.15
CA ILE A 120 18.75 9.60 0.12
C ILE A 120 18.17 9.59 -1.30
N PRO A 121 16.91 9.16 -1.50
CA PRO A 121 16.27 9.26 -2.80
C PRO A 121 16.01 10.74 -3.13
N VAL A 122 16.35 11.16 -4.35
CA VAL A 122 16.12 12.54 -4.79
C VAL A 122 14.62 12.74 -5.01
N CYS A 123 14.03 13.64 -4.22
CA CYS A 123 12.63 14.04 -4.33
C CYS A 123 12.53 15.37 -5.09
N ILE A 124 11.83 15.36 -6.23
CA ILE A 124 11.34 16.58 -6.88
C ILE A 124 9.81 16.51 -6.80
N ASP A 125 9.17 17.55 -6.27
CA ASP A 125 7.70 17.63 -6.11
C ASP A 125 7.06 16.50 -5.26
N GLY A 126 7.77 16.05 -4.22
CA GLY A 126 7.29 14.96 -3.35
C GLY A 126 7.25 13.59 -4.02
N ILE A 127 7.95 13.44 -5.16
CA ILE A 127 8.10 12.20 -5.89
C ILE A 127 9.57 11.81 -5.89
N ALA A 128 9.90 10.74 -5.17
CA ALA A 128 11.20 10.10 -5.25
C ALA A 128 11.37 9.42 -6.62
N LYS A 129 12.37 9.85 -7.39
CA LYS A 129 12.85 9.08 -8.55
C LYS A 129 13.90 8.06 -8.07
N ILE A 130 14.11 7.01 -8.88
CA ILE A 130 14.95 5.83 -8.58
C ILE A 130 16.42 6.20 -8.30
N ASP A 131 16.82 7.41 -8.67
CA ASP A 131 18.16 7.94 -8.44
C ASP A 131 18.31 8.35 -6.96
N ALA A 132 19.14 7.60 -6.23
CA ALA A 132 19.47 7.88 -4.83
C ALA A 132 20.90 8.41 -4.73
N ILE A 133 21.08 9.51 -4.00
CA ILE A 133 22.39 10.05 -3.66
C ILE A 133 22.90 9.33 -2.42
N LEU A 134 24.15 8.89 -2.45
CA LEU A 134 24.85 8.36 -1.28
C LEU A 134 25.47 9.52 -0.51
N VAL A 135 24.98 9.78 0.71
CA VAL A 135 25.47 10.86 1.57
C VAL A 135 26.10 10.25 2.81
N ARG A 136 27.30 10.70 3.19
CA ARG A 136 27.90 10.41 4.49
C ARG A 136 27.40 11.47 5.48
N ILE A 137 26.79 11.03 6.59
CA ILE A 137 26.45 11.91 7.71
C ILE A 137 27.42 11.63 8.84
N ASP A 138 28.10 12.67 9.29
CA ASP A 138 28.96 12.65 10.48
C ASP A 138 28.27 13.48 11.58
N VAL A 139 27.96 12.84 12.71
CA VAL A 139 27.39 13.52 13.89
C VAL A 139 28.53 14.20 14.65
N ILE A 140 28.53 15.54 14.65
CA ILE A 140 29.61 16.35 15.25
C ILE A 140 29.47 16.47 16.77
N SER A 141 28.24 16.36 17.31
CA SER A 141 27.97 16.25 18.76
C SER A 141 26.56 15.74 19.03
N GLU A 142 26.36 15.00 20.13
CA GLU A 142 25.03 14.59 20.57
C GLU A 142 24.24 15.78 21.14
N PRO A 143 22.93 15.89 20.88
CA PRO A 143 22.09 16.92 21.50
C PRO A 143 22.02 16.65 23.00
N LYS A 144 22.56 17.57 23.80
CA LYS A 144 22.43 17.51 25.26
C LYS A 144 20.94 17.51 25.64
N PRO A 145 20.50 16.65 26.57
CA PRO A 145 19.13 16.69 27.05
C PRO A 145 18.84 18.07 27.64
N ARG A 146 17.69 18.66 27.27
CA ARG A 146 17.22 19.91 27.86
C ARG A 146 17.04 19.65 29.37
N LYS A 147 17.80 20.35 30.21
CA LYS A 147 17.56 20.38 31.66
C LYS A 147 16.12 20.87 31.86
N GLY A 148 15.34 20.12 32.63
CA GLY A 148 14.04 20.58 33.10
C GLY A 148 14.22 21.80 33.99
N ASP A 149 13.40 22.82 33.77
CA ASP A 149 13.30 23.99 34.63
C ASP A 149 12.59 23.60 35.94
N GLY A 150 13.38 23.52 37.00
CA GLY A 150 12.99 23.68 38.41
C GLY A 150 14.22 24.29 39.09
N ASP A 151 14.15 25.33 39.90
CA ASP A 151 13.09 25.67 40.85
C ASP A 151 13.25 27.13 41.35
N GLU A 152 12.27 27.56 42.15
CA GLU A 152 12.35 28.61 43.18
C GLU A 152 12.25 30.11 42.82
N SER A 153 11.04 30.60 43.10
CA SER A 153 10.71 31.93 43.59
C SER A 153 11.54 32.31 44.83
N CYS A 154 12.40 33.32 44.70
CA CYS A 154 12.93 34.07 45.84
C CYS A 154 12.18 35.42 45.95
N LYS A 155 11.26 35.51 46.91
CA LYS A 155 10.83 36.79 47.50
C LYS A 155 11.14 36.70 48.98
N GLU A 156 12.09 37.51 49.42
CA GLU A 156 12.33 37.85 50.81
C GLU A 156 11.08 38.52 51.42
N SER A 157 10.76 38.23 52.68
CA SER A 157 10.61 39.25 53.73
C SER A 157 10.36 38.64 55.12
N THR A 158 11.32 38.91 56.02
CA THR A 158 11.16 39.46 57.39
C THR A 158 10.12 38.85 58.35
N LEU A 159 10.60 38.13 59.38
CA LEU A 159 10.80 38.63 60.76
C LEU A 159 11.63 37.63 61.57
#